data_AF-A0A1U7IQM2-F1
#
_entry.id   AF-A0A1U7IQM2-F1
#
_cell.length_a   1.000
_cell.length_b   1.000
_cell.length_c   1.000
_cell.angle_alpha   90.00
_cell.angle_beta   90.00
_cell.angle_gamma   90.00
#
_symmetry.space_group_name_H-M   'P 1'
#
loop_
_entity.id
_entity.type
_entity.pdbx_description
1 polymer ?
#
loop_
_entity_poly.entity_id
_entity_poly.type
_entity_poly.pdbx_seq_one_letter_code
_entity_poly.pdbx_strand_id
1 'polypeptide(L)'
;MQPIRQGDVILIPTQSIEGEQLPHLTLAEGEVTGHKHRISEGEAELYERNGTLYLKVLSPTALLTHEEHEKIAIPQGNWMIRIQREYEPEGWRYVAD
;
A
#
# COMPACT_ATOMS: atom_id res chain seq x y z
N MET A 1 10.63 10.69 -9.48
CA MET A 1 10.54 9.46 -8.65
C MET A 1 9.91 8.36 -9.49
N GLN A 2 10.28 7.11 -9.27
CA GLN A 2 9.69 5.95 -9.97
C GLN A 2 8.69 5.25 -9.04
N PRO A 3 7.69 4.52 -9.57
CA PRO A 3 6.81 3.69 -8.77
C PRO A 3 7.58 2.64 -7.97
N ILE A 4 7.13 2.38 -6.74
CA ILE A 4 7.70 1.37 -5.84
C ILE A 4 6.64 0.30 -5.61
N ARG A 5 7.04 -0.98 -5.59
CA ARG A 5 6.12 -2.11 -5.37
C ARG A 5 6.62 -2.98 -4.21
N GLN A 6 5.69 -3.38 -3.35
CA GLN A 6 5.88 -4.44 -2.36
C GLN A 6 4.64 -5.35 -2.39
N GLY A 7 4.77 -6.57 -2.90
CA GLY A 7 3.63 -7.47 -3.04
C GLY A 7 2.52 -6.88 -3.93
N ASP A 8 1.33 -6.76 -3.36
CA ASP A 8 0.14 -6.14 -3.94
C ASP A 8 0.12 -4.60 -3.81
N VAL A 9 0.98 -4.02 -2.98
CA VAL A 9 1.02 -2.56 -2.79
C VAL A 9 1.94 -1.89 -3.82
N ILE A 10 1.40 -0.95 -4.58
CA ILE A 10 2.14 -0.06 -5.47
C ILE A 10 2.02 1.38 -4.97
N LEU A 11 3.16 2.03 -4.77
CA LEU A 11 3.28 3.45 -4.47
C LEU A 11 3.64 4.20 -5.75
N ILE A 12 2.76 5.10 -6.17
CA ILE A 12 2.91 5.91 -7.38
C ILE A 12 3.21 7.36 -6.94
N PRO A 13 4.32 7.98 -7.38
CA PRO A 13 4.59 9.38 -7.06
C PRO A 13 3.44 10.27 -7.53
N THR A 14 2.99 11.16 -6.66
CA THR A 14 1.92 12.12 -6.96
C THR A 14 2.34 13.52 -6.55
N GLN A 15 1.72 14.54 -7.14
CA GLN A 15 1.97 15.93 -6.77
C GLN A 15 1.16 16.37 -5.55
N SER A 16 0.00 15.74 -5.32
CA SER A 16 -0.97 16.16 -4.31
C SER A 16 -1.40 15.01 -3.42
N ILE A 17 -1.63 15.35 -2.15
CA ILE A 17 -2.31 14.51 -1.16
C ILE A 17 -3.76 14.96 -1.10
N GLU A 18 -4.69 14.01 -1.05
CA GLU A 18 -6.12 14.29 -1.03
C GLU A 18 -6.80 13.53 0.11
N GLY A 19 -7.88 14.10 0.65
CA GLY A 19 -8.71 13.43 1.64
C GLY A 19 -8.37 13.76 3.08
N GLU A 20 -8.88 12.91 3.98
CA GLU A 20 -8.76 13.08 5.42
C GLU A 20 -7.60 12.24 5.96
N GLN A 21 -6.90 12.76 6.97
CA GLN A 21 -5.78 12.06 7.58
C GLN A 21 -6.30 10.88 8.43
N LEU A 22 -5.73 9.70 8.21
CA LEU A 22 -6.02 8.51 8.99
C LEU A 22 -5.14 8.46 10.26
N PRO A 23 -5.65 7.89 11.37
CA PRO A 23 -4.91 7.77 12.63
C PRO A 23 -3.92 6.60 12.64
N HIS A 24 -3.58 6.03 11.48
CA HIS A 24 -2.71 4.86 11.34
C HIS A 24 -1.86 4.94 10.06
N LEU A 25 -0.88 4.05 9.96
CA LEU A 25 0.04 3.94 8.81
C LEU A 25 0.01 2.57 8.11
N THR A 26 -1.12 1.86 8.21
CA THR A 26 -1.38 0.65 7.41
C THR A 26 -1.88 1.04 6.03
N LEU A 27 -1.16 0.60 4.98
CA LEU A 27 -1.47 0.86 3.57
C LEU A 27 -2.38 -0.22 2.96
N ALA A 28 -2.27 -1.45 3.45
CA ALA A 28 -3.10 -2.58 3.03
C ALA A 28 -3.11 -3.65 4.12
N GLU A 29 -4.21 -4.39 4.20
CA GLU A 29 -4.25 -5.69 4.88
C GLU A 29 -3.86 -6.73 3.81
N GLY A 30 -2.79 -7.49 4.07
CA GLY A 30 -2.22 -8.43 3.12
C GLY A 30 -3.18 -9.58 2.78
N GLU A 31 -2.83 -10.36 1.76
CA GLU A 31 -3.67 -11.45 1.22
C GLU A 31 -3.95 -12.56 2.25
N VAL A 32 -2.99 -12.83 3.15
CA VAL A 32 -3.16 -13.78 4.26
C VAL A 32 -3.74 -13.06 5.47
N THR A 33 -4.82 -13.61 6.04
CA THR A 33 -5.53 -13.01 7.19
C THR A 33 -4.59 -12.77 8.37
N GLY A 34 -4.16 -11.52 8.55
CA GLY A 34 -3.35 -11.06 9.68
C GLY A 34 -2.19 -10.15 9.29
N HIS A 35 -1.64 -10.30 8.07
CA HIS A 35 -0.47 -9.52 7.65
C HIS A 35 -0.87 -8.14 7.15
N LYS A 36 0.04 -7.16 7.28
CA LYS A 36 -0.24 -5.75 6.95
C LYS A 36 0.95 -5.10 6.29
N HIS A 37 0.69 -4.45 5.15
CA HIS A 37 1.62 -3.48 4.60
C HIS A 37 1.50 -2.20 5.42
N ARG A 38 2.58 -1.80 6.09
CA ARG A 38 2.57 -0.63 6.98
C ARG A 38 3.88 0.11 6.95
N ILE A 39 3.84 1.40 7.26
CA ILE A 39 5.03 2.15 7.63
C ILE A 39 5.39 1.79 9.07
N SER A 40 6.61 1.29 9.30
CA SER A 40 7.10 0.91 10.63
C SER A 40 8.09 1.91 11.22
N GLU A 41 8.81 2.65 10.38
CA GLU A 41 9.87 3.59 10.77
C GLU A 41 9.84 4.84 9.88
N GLY A 42 10.28 5.98 10.43
CA GLY A 42 10.22 7.28 9.77
C GLY A 42 8.94 8.07 10.08
N GLU A 43 8.90 9.33 9.64
CA GLU A 43 7.78 10.23 9.81
C GLU A 43 6.93 10.25 8.53
N ALA A 44 5.68 9.85 8.63
CA ALA A 44 4.74 9.83 7.51
C ALA A 44 3.31 10.07 7.99
N GLU A 45 2.47 10.50 7.05
CA GLU A 45 1.05 10.74 7.23
C GLU A 45 0.30 9.96 6.14
N LEU A 46 -0.79 9.30 6.52
CA LEU A 46 -1.65 8.57 5.58
C LEU A 46 -2.99 9.30 5.47
N TYR A 47 -3.49 9.41 4.25
CA TYR A 47 -4.75 10.06 3.93
C TYR A 47 -5.62 9.15 3.08
N GLU A 48 -6.93 9.36 3.14
CA GLU A 48 -7.91 8.60 2.37
C GLU A 48 -8.92 9.52 1.69
N ARG A 49 -9.16 9.28 0.40
CA ARG A 49 -10.25 9.90 -0.36
C ARG A 49 -10.90 8.88 -1.29
N ASN A 50 -12.20 8.63 -1.11
CA ASN A 50 -13.02 7.78 -1.97
C ASN A 50 -12.42 6.38 -2.23
N GLY A 51 -11.90 5.73 -1.19
CA GLY A 51 -11.23 4.43 -1.23
C GLY A 51 -9.80 4.47 -1.77
N THR A 52 -9.25 5.63 -2.13
CA THR A 52 -7.85 5.78 -2.53
C THR A 52 -7.03 6.32 -1.36
N LEU A 53 -5.93 5.62 -1.05
CA LEU A 53 -4.98 6.04 -0.03
C LEU A 53 -3.86 6.90 -0.63
N TYR A 54 -3.40 7.87 0.15
CA TYR A 54 -2.28 8.74 -0.17
C TYR A 54 -1.31 8.79 1.01
N LEU A 55 -0.04 8.49 0.76
CA LEU A 55 1.02 8.55 1.75
C LEU A 55 1.88 9.79 1.53
N LYS A 56 2.08 10.55 2.59
CA LYS A 56 3.02 11.68 2.63
C LYS A 56 4.18 11.32 3.54
N VAL A 57 5.36 11.16 2.97
CA VAL A 57 6.60 10.88 3.72
C VAL A 57 7.27 12.21 4.06
N LEU A 58 7.40 12.50 5.35
CA LEU A 58 7.93 13.75 5.90
C LEU A 58 9.44 13.65 6.15
N SER A 59 9.91 12.53 6.66
CA SER A 59 11.34 12.25 6.87
C SER A 59 12.05 11.97 5.53
N PRO A 60 13.41 11.99 5.48
CA PRO A 60 14.15 11.67 4.25
C PRO A 60 13.76 10.32 3.64
N THR A 61 13.47 9.34 4.51
CA THR A 61 12.87 8.04 4.15
C THR A 61 11.88 7.57 5.20
N ALA A 62 10.91 6.75 4.79
CA ALA A 62 10.04 5.96 5.66
C ALA A 62 10.08 4.49 5.23
N LEU A 63 10.01 3.57 6.19
CA LEU A 63 10.21 2.14 5.94
C LEU A 63 8.88 1.41 5.82
N LEU A 64 8.61 0.87 4.63
CA LEU A 64 7.46 0.01 4.36
C LEU A 64 7.81 -1.44 4.67
N THR A 65 6.99 -2.06 5.51
CA THR A 65 7.19 -3.44 5.98
C THR A 65 5.94 -4.26 5.75
N HIS A 66 6.17 -5.54 5.42
CA HIS A 66 5.19 -6.61 5.41
C HIS A 66 5.88 -7.85 6.01
N GLU A 67 5.13 -8.76 6.61
CA GLU A 67 5.70 -9.93 7.31
C GLU A 67 6.40 -10.91 6.35
N GLU A 68 5.95 -10.96 5.09
CA GLU A 68 6.46 -11.89 4.07
C GLU A 68 7.43 -11.24 3.09
N HIS A 69 7.61 -9.92 3.13
CA HIS A 69 8.44 -9.20 2.16
C HIS A 69 9.58 -8.45 2.83
N GLU A 70 10.66 -8.27 2.05
CA GLU A 70 11.75 -7.41 2.48
C GLU A 70 11.25 -5.97 2.66
N LYS A 71 11.79 -5.30 3.69
CA LYS A 71 11.45 -3.92 3.99
C LYS A 71 11.94 -3.00 2.87
N ILE A 72 11.13 -2.01 2.48
CA ILE A 72 11.48 -1.07 1.42
C ILE A 72 11.52 0.35 1.97
N ALA A 73 12.63 1.05 1.73
CA ALA A 73 12.75 2.46 2.07
C ALA A 73 12.08 3.33 0.99
N ILE A 74 11.04 4.05 1.40
CA ILE A 74 10.31 5.01 0.55
C ILE A 74 10.94 6.39 0.76
N PRO A 75 11.40 7.08 -0.30
CA PRO A 75 11.95 8.42 -0.15
C PRO A 75 10.86 9.46 0.18
N GLN A 76 11.30 10.56 0.78
CA GLN A 76 10.47 11.73 1.07
C GLN A 76 9.64 12.16 -0.15
N GLY A 77 8.36 12.47 0.08
CA GLY A 77 7.45 12.91 -0.97
C GLY A 77 6.02 12.40 -0.80
N ASN A 78 5.21 12.68 -1.81
CA ASN A 78 3.80 12.31 -1.86
C ASN A 78 3.60 11.10 -2.78
N TRP A 79 2.80 10.14 -2.32
CA TRP A 79 2.56 8.87 -3.00
C TRP A 79 1.08 8.54 -3.00
N MET A 80 0.55 8.13 -4.15
CA MET A 80 -0.77 7.52 -4.26
C MET A 80 -0.60 6.00 -4.15
N ILE A 81 -1.43 5.35 -3.36
CA ILE A 81 -1.38 3.91 -3.14
C ILE A 81 -2.37 3.21 -4.07
N ARG A 82 -1.91 2.14 -4.72
CA ARG A 82 -2.75 1.21 -5.50
C ARG A 82 -2.53 -0.20 -4.99
N ILE A 83 -3.64 -0.88 -4.69
CA ILE A 83 -3.65 -2.28 -4.26
C ILE A 83 -3.95 -3.13 -5.49
N GLN A 84 -3.05 -4.07 -5.81
CA GLN A 84 -3.24 -5.06 -6.86
C GLN A 84 -3.87 -6.31 -6.28
N ARG A 85 -5.11 -6.60 -6.62
CA ARG A 85 -5.70 -7.90 -6.31
C ARG A 85 -5.46 -8.84 -7.48
N GLU A 86 -5.04 -10.07 -7.21
CA GLU A 86 -5.09 -11.12 -8.21
C GLU A 86 -6.55 -11.31 -8.62
N TYR A 87 -6.83 -11.20 -9.92
CA TYR A 87 -8.10 -11.57 -10.48
C TYR A 87 -8.06 -13.09 -10.69
N GLU A 88 -8.79 -13.84 -9.88
CA GLU A 88 -9.10 -15.25 -10.16
C GLU A 88 -10.41 -15.30 -10.96
N PRO A 89 -10.40 -15.39 -12.30
CA PRO A 89 -11.57 -15.84 -13.03
C PRO A 89 -11.73 -17.35 -12.82
N GLU A 90 -12.94 -17.74 -12.42
CA GLU A 90 -13.48 -19.11 -12.40
C GLU A 90 -13.40 -19.86 -11.05
N GLY A 91 -14.37 -19.56 -10.18
CA GLY A 91 -14.87 -20.50 -9.20
C GLY A 91 -15.98 -21.39 -9.79
N TRP A 92 -15.77 -22.71 -9.68
CA TRP A 92 -16.66 -23.87 -9.93
C TRP A 92 -17.13 -24.13 -11.37
N ARG A 93 -16.50 -25.12 -12.01
CA ARG A 93 -17.15 -25.95 -13.04
C ARG A 93 -17.54 -27.29 -12.43
N TYR A 94 -18.84 -27.58 -12.39
CA TYR A 94 -19.30 -28.96 -12.38
C TYR A 94 -19.02 -29.56 -13.75
N VAL A 95 -18.10 -30.53 -13.80
CA VAL A 95 -17.99 -31.45 -14.94
C VAL A 95 -18.90 -32.62 -14.60
N ALA A 96 -20.08 -32.65 -15.24
CA ALA A 96 -20.89 -33.85 -15.29
C ALA A 96 -20.36 -34.70 -16.45
N ASP A 97 -19.71 -35.82 -16.09
CA ASP A 97 -19.19 -36.94 -16.90
C ASP A 97 -18.44 -36.62 -18.21
#